data_AF-R5VWX2-F1
#
_entry.id   AF-R5VWX2-F1
#
_cell.length_a   1.000
_cell.length_b   1.000
_cell.length_c   1.000
_cell.angle_alpha   90.00
_cell.angle_beta   90.00
_cell.angle_gamma   90.00
#
_symmetry.space_group_name_H-M   'P 1'
#
loop_
_entity.id
_entity.type
_entity.pdbx_description
1 polymer ?
#
loop_
_entity_poly.entity_id
_entity_poly.type
_entity_poly.pdbx_seq_one_letter_code
_entity_poly.pdbx_strand_id
1 'polypeptide(L)'
;MKKILSLLCSIILLCFLTSCDPIRNNPFDYDELVNEADRIELIWYDNPDAKEYWTLKESKLLPFYFEKMEIIETLPEEDETLLLHHLVEQVTFIQGSRVMDSPSGLCVRLIYKNGNFEIFVADREKTSPGYCYAGSFFENGEVNRFIGTTLGISALIDTYFPNYEG
;
A
#
# COMPACT_ATOMS: atom_id res chain seq x y z
N MET A 1 -51.48 -13.08 14.48
CA MET A 1 -50.96 -11.89 13.76
C MET A 1 -49.79 -11.21 14.47
N LYS A 2 -49.88 -10.86 15.77
CA LYS A 2 -48.78 -10.21 16.52
C LYS A 2 -47.46 -11.01 16.54
N LYS A 3 -47.53 -12.34 16.65
CA LYS A 3 -46.35 -13.23 16.64
C LYS A 3 -45.67 -13.32 15.27
N ILE A 4 -46.45 -13.25 14.18
CA ILE A 4 -45.94 -13.28 12.80
C ILE A 4 -45.29 -11.94 12.45
N LEU A 5 -45.90 -10.83 12.86
CA LEU A 5 -45.34 -9.49 12.68
C LEU A 5 -44.02 -9.32 13.44
N SER A 6 -43.94 -9.83 14.68
CA SER A 6 -42.69 -9.81 15.45
C SER A 6 -41.58 -10.64 14.79
N LEU A 7 -41.91 -11.80 14.22
CA LEU A 7 -40.93 -12.63 13.51
C LEU A 7 -40.42 -11.94 12.24
N LEU A 8 -41.32 -11.30 11.49
CA LEU A 8 -40.97 -10.48 10.32
C LEU A 8 -40.07 -9.29 10.68
N CYS A 9 -40.38 -8.58 11.76
CA CYS A 9 -39.52 -7.49 12.24
C CYS A 9 -38.13 -8.00 12.66
N SER A 10 -38.03 -9.16 13.30
CA SER A 10 -36.74 -9.75 13.68
C SER A 10 -35.91 -10.18 12.47
N ILE A 11 -36.53 -10.74 11.44
CA ILE A 11 -35.85 -11.13 10.19
C ILE A 11 -35.35 -9.89 9.44
N ILE A 12 -36.16 -8.84 9.35
CA ILE A 12 -35.76 -7.56 8.74
C ILE A 12 -34.59 -6.93 9.51
N LEU A 13 -34.62 -6.97 10.86
CA LEU A 13 -33.51 -6.49 11.68
C LEU A 13 -32.22 -7.28 11.45
N LEU A 14 -32.32 -8.61 11.28
CA LEU A 14 -31.19 -9.48 10.95
C LEU A 14 -30.61 -9.19 9.55
N CYS A 15 -31.45 -8.81 8.58
CA CYS A 15 -31.00 -8.37 7.25
C CYS A 15 -30.26 -7.02 7.27
N PHE A 16 -30.50 -6.17 8.28
CA PHE A 16 -29.73 -4.93 8.49
C PHE A 16 -28.47 -5.12 9.36
N LEU A 17 -28.24 -6.33 9.88
CA LEU A 17 -27.06 -6.69 10.67
C LEU A 17 -26.00 -7.44 9.84
N THR A 18 -26.23 -7.69 8.54
CA THR A 18 -25.15 -8.06 7.62
C THR A 18 -24.29 -6.82 7.43
N SER A 19 -23.26 -6.73 8.27
CA SER A 19 -22.05 -5.94 8.14
C SER A 19 -22.03 -4.98 6.95
N CYS A 20 -21.89 -3.68 7.24
CA CYS A 20 -20.87 -2.91 6.55
C CYS A 20 -19.60 -3.78 6.62
N ASP A 21 -19.35 -4.58 5.60
CA ASP A 21 -18.00 -5.01 5.33
C ASP A 21 -17.29 -3.68 5.10
N PRO A 22 -16.43 -3.21 6.03
CA PRO A 22 -15.68 -2.01 5.76
C PRO A 22 -14.89 -2.37 4.53
N ILE A 23 -15.30 -1.86 3.37
CA ILE A 23 -14.64 -2.09 2.09
C ILE A 23 -13.15 -2.02 2.41
N ARG A 24 -12.48 -3.15 2.31
CA ARG A 24 -11.02 -3.20 2.36
C ARG A 24 -10.62 -2.32 1.20
N ASN A 25 -10.27 -1.06 1.50
CA ASN A 25 -9.99 -0.02 0.51
C ASN A 25 -8.60 -0.27 -0.09
N ASN A 26 -8.36 -1.50 -0.54
CA ASN A 26 -7.21 -1.82 -1.36
C ASN A 26 -7.52 -1.33 -2.78
N PRO A 27 -6.78 -0.34 -3.31
CA PRO A 27 -7.07 0.22 -4.63
C PRO A 27 -6.57 -0.68 -5.77
N PHE A 28 -5.98 -1.83 -5.46
CA PHE A 28 -5.37 -2.73 -6.43
C PHE A 28 -6.29 -3.93 -6.72
N ASP A 29 -6.45 -4.22 -8.02
CA ASP A 29 -7.07 -5.44 -8.52
C ASP A 29 -5.99 -6.51 -8.71
N TYR A 30 -6.21 -7.70 -8.15
CA TYR A 30 -5.22 -8.78 -8.18
C TYR A 30 -4.93 -9.28 -9.60
N ASP A 31 -5.97 -9.44 -10.43
CA ASP A 31 -5.82 -9.96 -11.78
C ASP A 31 -5.08 -8.93 -12.66
N GLU A 32 -5.37 -7.64 -12.49
CA GLU A 32 -4.62 -6.56 -13.14
C GLU A 32 -3.14 -6.57 -12.71
N LEU A 33 -2.87 -6.67 -11.40
CA LEU A 33 -1.51 -6.71 -10.87
C LEU A 33 -0.68 -7.86 -11.46
N VAL A 34 -1.22 -9.08 -11.46
CA VAL A 34 -0.52 -10.26 -11.99
C VAL A 34 -0.23 -10.12 -13.49
N ASN A 35 -1.13 -9.46 -14.23
CA ASN A 35 -0.96 -9.29 -15.67
C ASN A 35 0.02 -8.17 -16.04
N GLU A 36 0.12 -7.11 -15.23
CA GLU A 36 0.86 -5.90 -15.56
C GLU A 36 2.17 -5.72 -14.79
N ALA A 37 2.37 -6.43 -13.67
CA ALA A 37 3.63 -6.42 -12.94
C ALA A 37 4.79 -6.96 -13.82
N ASP A 38 5.94 -6.30 -13.70
CA ASP A 38 7.20 -6.67 -14.34
C ASP A 38 8.19 -7.23 -13.33
N ARG A 39 8.34 -6.57 -12.17
CA ARG A 39 9.16 -7.06 -11.05
C ARG A 39 8.86 -6.35 -9.75
N ILE A 40 9.28 -6.95 -8.64
CA ILE A 40 9.14 -6.38 -7.29
C ILE A 40 10.52 -6.25 -6.63
N GLU A 41 10.82 -5.06 -6.12
CA GLU A 41 12.09 -4.73 -5.50
C GLU A 41 11.87 -4.31 -4.04
N LEU A 42 12.73 -4.77 -3.13
CA LEU A 42 12.94 -4.14 -1.84
C LEU A 42 14.01 -3.06 -2.02
N ILE A 43 13.70 -1.83 -1.61
CA ILE A 43 14.58 -0.68 -1.79
C ILE A 43 14.78 0.08 -0.49
N TRP A 44 15.93 0.74 -0.37
CA TRP A 44 16.14 1.82 0.57
C TRP A 44 16.04 3.16 -0.17
N TYR A 45 15.28 4.11 0.37
CA TYR A 45 15.13 5.44 -0.19
C TYR A 45 15.61 6.52 0.79
N ASP A 46 16.79 7.08 0.54
CA ASP A 46 17.41 8.09 1.40
C ASP A 46 16.78 9.47 1.18
N ASN A 47 15.74 9.77 1.97
CA ASN A 47 15.03 11.03 1.89
C ASN A 47 14.75 11.62 3.28
N PRO A 48 15.78 12.17 3.95
CA PRO A 48 15.64 12.78 5.27
C PRO A 48 14.80 14.07 5.24
N ASP A 49 14.59 14.64 4.05
CA ASP A 49 13.82 15.87 3.84
C ASP A 49 12.31 15.65 3.70
N ALA A 50 11.85 14.39 3.74
CA ALA A 50 10.42 14.05 3.65
C ALA A 50 9.64 14.75 4.78
N LYS A 51 8.49 15.35 4.44
CA LYS A 51 7.71 16.16 5.39
C LYS A 51 6.31 15.63 5.58
N GLU A 52 5.86 15.72 6.83
CA GLU A 52 4.51 15.39 7.24
C GLU A 52 3.55 16.58 7.09
N TYR A 53 2.35 16.33 6.57
CA TYR A 53 1.27 17.31 6.46
C TYR A 53 -0.03 16.76 7.04
N TRP A 54 -0.78 17.60 7.75
CA TRP A 54 -2.13 17.28 8.25
C TRP A 54 -3.17 17.08 7.15
N THR A 55 -2.94 17.67 5.98
CA THR A 55 -3.79 17.53 4.80
C THR A 55 -2.90 17.75 3.59
N LEU A 56 -2.66 16.68 2.85
CA LEU A 56 -1.80 16.72 1.68
C LEU A 56 -2.61 17.17 0.47
N LYS A 57 -2.13 18.24 -0.17
CA LYS A 57 -2.60 18.65 -1.49
C LYS A 57 -1.68 18.01 -2.52
N GLU A 58 -2.21 17.69 -3.69
CA GLU A 58 -1.41 17.13 -4.80
C GLU A 58 -0.17 17.98 -5.11
N SER A 59 -0.30 19.31 -5.06
CA SER A 59 0.82 20.25 -5.28
C SER A 59 1.92 20.22 -4.22
N LYS A 60 1.77 19.40 -3.17
CA LYS A 60 2.80 19.17 -2.15
C LYS A 60 3.54 17.85 -2.35
N LEU A 61 3.00 16.92 -3.14
CA LEU A 61 3.66 15.66 -3.45
C LEU A 61 4.95 15.93 -4.21
N LEU A 62 6.02 15.25 -3.83
CA LEU A 62 7.32 15.38 -4.48
C LEU A 62 7.54 14.19 -5.43
N PRO A 63 8.25 14.40 -6.55
CA PRO A 63 8.61 13.30 -7.43
C PRO A 63 9.59 12.34 -6.74
N PHE A 64 9.67 11.14 -7.30
CA PHE A 64 10.66 10.14 -6.92
C PHE A 64 11.98 10.42 -7.63
N TYR A 65 13.06 10.45 -6.85
CA TYR A 65 14.41 10.74 -7.32
C TYR A 65 15.25 9.47 -7.29
N PHE A 66 15.50 8.87 -8.45
CA PHE A 66 16.19 7.58 -8.55
C PHE A 66 17.60 7.58 -7.93
N GLU A 67 18.27 8.74 -7.91
CA GLU A 67 19.59 8.90 -7.30
C GLU A 67 19.59 8.75 -5.78
N LYS A 68 18.41 8.80 -5.13
CA LYS A 68 18.23 8.57 -3.69
C LYS A 68 17.92 7.12 -3.34
N MET A 69 17.80 6.25 -4.35
CA MET A 69 17.36 4.88 -4.20
C MET A 69 18.52 3.89 -4.27
N GLU A 70 18.52 2.93 -3.36
CA GLU A 70 19.34 1.72 -3.42
C GLU A 70 18.43 0.50 -3.50
N ILE A 71 18.68 -0.39 -4.47
CA ILE A 71 17.99 -1.68 -4.55
C ILE A 71 18.69 -2.63 -3.59
N ILE A 72 17.96 -3.12 -2.60
CA ILE A 72 18.46 -4.08 -1.62
C ILE A 72 18.34 -5.50 -2.20
N GLU A 73 17.14 -5.84 -2.68
CA GLU A 73 16.82 -7.17 -3.19
C GLU A 73 15.75 -7.08 -4.27
N THR A 74 15.86 -7.92 -5.30
CA THR A 74 14.79 -8.12 -6.28
C THR A 74 14.15 -9.46 -5.97
N LEU A 75 12.83 -9.48 -5.83
CA LEU A 75 12.10 -10.70 -5.53
C LEU A 75 12.21 -11.70 -6.69
N PRO A 76 12.43 -13.00 -6.43
CA PRO A 76 12.37 -14.02 -7.46
C PRO A 76 10.98 -14.11 -8.11
N GLU A 77 10.93 -14.33 -9.43
CA GLU A 77 9.68 -14.41 -10.20
C GLU A 77 8.68 -15.43 -9.63
N GLU A 78 9.17 -16.55 -9.08
CA GLU A 78 8.33 -17.59 -8.48
C GLU A 78 7.53 -17.12 -7.25
N ASP A 79 7.98 -16.08 -6.56
CA ASP A 79 7.36 -15.56 -5.33
C ASP A 79 6.48 -14.32 -5.59
N GLU A 80 6.60 -13.68 -6.76
CA GLU A 80 5.87 -12.44 -7.09
C GLU A 80 4.35 -12.60 -6.96
N THR A 81 3.80 -13.68 -7.52
CA THR A 81 2.35 -13.91 -7.48
C THR A 81 1.84 -14.04 -6.03
N LEU A 82 2.62 -14.69 -5.16
CA LEU A 82 2.27 -14.85 -3.75
C LEU A 82 2.33 -13.51 -3.00
N LEU A 83 3.35 -12.68 -3.27
CA LEU A 83 3.46 -11.35 -2.69
C LEU A 83 2.30 -10.45 -3.16
N LEU A 84 1.97 -10.42 -4.46
CA LEU A 84 0.86 -9.62 -4.98
C LEU A 84 -0.48 -10.03 -4.34
N HIS A 85 -0.71 -11.33 -4.15
CA HIS A 85 -1.88 -11.82 -3.43
C HIS A 85 -1.90 -11.31 -1.97
N HIS A 86 -0.76 -11.36 -1.27
CA HIS A 86 -0.62 -10.82 0.08
C HIS A 86 -0.88 -9.31 0.11
N LEU A 87 -0.33 -8.56 -0.85
CA LEU A 87 -0.52 -7.12 -0.99
C LEU A 87 -2.02 -6.79 -1.10
N VAL A 88 -2.77 -7.52 -1.93
CA VAL A 88 -4.22 -7.27 -2.10
C VAL A 88 -5.01 -7.67 -0.85
N GLU A 89 -4.70 -8.82 -0.25
CA GLU A 89 -5.52 -9.42 0.81
C GLU A 89 -5.17 -8.95 2.23
N GLN A 90 -3.96 -8.46 2.50
CA GLN A 90 -3.50 -8.21 3.87
C GLN A 90 -3.03 -6.78 4.11
N VAL A 91 -2.61 -6.06 3.06
CA VAL A 91 -2.18 -4.66 3.21
C VAL A 91 -3.40 -3.74 3.22
N THR A 92 -3.41 -2.82 4.18
CA THR A 92 -4.46 -1.81 4.30
C THR A 92 -3.94 -0.45 3.88
N PHE A 93 -4.72 0.26 3.07
CA PHE A 93 -4.45 1.63 2.65
C PHE A 93 -5.44 2.58 3.33
N ILE A 94 -4.92 3.60 4.01
CA ILE A 94 -5.71 4.56 4.76
C ILE A 94 -5.53 5.94 4.13
N GLN A 95 -6.65 6.57 3.78
CA GLN A 95 -6.70 7.97 3.36
C GLN A 95 -7.26 8.82 4.50
N GLY A 96 -6.51 9.86 4.87
CA GLY A 96 -6.91 10.82 5.90
C GLY A 96 -5.86 10.95 7.01
N SER A 97 -5.95 12.04 7.76
CA SER A 97 -4.99 12.46 8.80
C SER A 97 -3.61 12.92 8.25
N ARG A 98 -2.58 12.76 9.07
CA ARG A 98 -1.20 13.16 8.79
C ARG A 98 -0.58 12.19 7.79
N VAL A 99 0.07 12.71 6.77
CA VAL A 99 0.68 11.92 5.70
C VAL A 99 1.98 12.56 5.25
N MET A 100 2.90 11.76 4.73
CA MET A 100 4.16 12.27 4.17
C MET A 100 3.95 12.77 2.74
N ASP A 101 4.75 13.75 2.30
CA ASP A 101 4.74 14.24 0.91
C ASP A 101 5.53 13.38 -0.07
N SER A 102 6.35 12.47 0.45
CA SER A 102 7.30 11.65 -0.30
C SER A 102 7.69 10.39 0.49
N PRO A 103 8.16 9.33 -0.19
CA PRO A 103 8.67 8.15 0.50
C PRO A 103 9.99 8.45 1.22
N SER A 104 10.32 7.64 2.23
CA SER A 104 11.58 7.69 2.98
C SER A 104 11.81 6.37 3.71
N GLY A 105 13.05 5.90 3.70
CA GLY A 105 13.46 4.65 4.34
C GLY A 105 13.17 3.40 3.51
N LEU A 106 12.88 2.30 4.19
CA LEU A 106 12.64 1.00 3.59
C LEU A 106 11.29 0.98 2.85
N CYS A 107 11.32 0.58 1.58
CA CYS A 107 10.12 0.51 0.74
C CYS A 107 10.08 -0.76 -0.08
N VAL A 108 8.86 -1.22 -0.38
CA VAL A 108 8.61 -2.13 -1.51
C VAL A 108 8.31 -1.29 -2.74
N ARG A 109 8.96 -1.60 -3.85
CA ARG A 109 8.74 -1.00 -5.17
C ARG A 109 8.20 -2.05 -6.13
N LEU A 110 6.97 -1.85 -6.58
CA LEU A 110 6.33 -2.68 -7.60
C LEU A 110 6.43 -1.97 -8.94
N ILE A 111 7.06 -2.59 -9.93
CA ILE A 111 7.26 -2.01 -11.27
C ILE A 111 6.33 -2.71 -12.25
N TYR A 112 5.68 -1.94 -13.11
CA TYR A 112 4.82 -2.44 -14.17
C TYR A 112 5.57 -2.51 -15.50
N LYS A 113 5.05 -3.30 -16.45
CA LYS A 113 5.61 -3.49 -17.80
C LYS A 113 5.74 -2.20 -18.62
N ASN A 114 4.97 -1.17 -18.28
CA ASN A 114 5.04 0.15 -18.90
C ASN A 114 6.07 1.09 -18.26
N GLY A 115 6.85 0.61 -17.28
CA GLY A 115 7.88 1.39 -16.56
C GLY A 115 7.34 2.22 -15.39
N ASN A 116 6.03 2.43 -15.28
CA ASN A 116 5.42 3.04 -14.10
C ASN A 116 5.61 2.14 -12.88
N PHE A 117 5.51 2.71 -11.68
CA PHE A 117 5.75 1.95 -10.46
C PHE A 117 4.97 2.48 -9.27
N GLU A 118 4.80 1.61 -8.28
CA GLU A 118 4.26 1.91 -6.96
C GLU A 118 5.41 1.90 -5.94
N ILE A 119 5.28 2.75 -4.92
CA ILE A 119 6.14 2.74 -3.74
C ILE A 119 5.27 2.53 -2.51
N PHE A 120 5.65 1.60 -1.65
CA PHE A 120 5.02 1.32 -0.37
C PHE A 120 6.07 1.38 0.74
N VAL A 121 6.02 2.40 1.60
CA VAL A 121 6.91 2.52 2.76
C VAL A 121 6.50 1.51 3.84
N ALA A 122 7.48 0.85 4.43
CA ALA A 122 7.30 -0.11 5.53
C ALA A 122 6.71 0.58 6.78
N ASP A 123 5.72 -0.02 7.44
CA ASP A 123 4.93 0.63 8.50
C ASP A 123 5.48 0.48 9.94
N ARG A 124 6.47 -0.38 10.15
CA ARG A 124 6.97 -0.71 11.50
C ARG A 124 8.49 -0.68 11.65
N GLU A 125 9.22 -0.13 10.68
CA GLU A 125 10.66 0.02 10.82
C GLU A 125 10.99 1.14 11.80
N LYS A 126 12.12 1.01 12.52
CA LYS A 126 12.65 2.11 13.35
C LYS A 126 12.92 3.37 12.53
N THR A 127 13.20 3.18 11.26
CA THR A 127 13.51 4.22 10.28
C THR A 127 12.26 4.73 9.56
N SER A 128 11.11 4.09 9.77
CA SER A 128 9.87 4.51 9.15
C SER A 128 9.41 5.85 9.72
N PRO A 129 8.92 6.77 8.87
CA PRO A 129 8.22 7.95 9.35
C PRO A 129 6.98 7.52 10.15
N GLY A 130 6.57 8.33 11.13
CA GLY A 130 5.40 8.04 11.97
C GLY A 130 4.09 7.86 11.20
N TYR A 131 4.04 8.32 9.94
CA TYR A 131 2.98 8.06 8.97
C TYR A 131 3.61 7.59 7.67
N CYS A 132 3.32 6.38 7.22
CA CYS A 132 3.93 5.82 6.02
C CYS A 132 3.31 6.37 4.74
N TYR A 133 4.07 6.30 3.65
CA TYR A 133 3.71 6.79 2.34
C TYR A 133 3.45 5.62 1.38
N ALA A 134 2.35 5.71 0.62
CA ALA A 134 2.14 4.94 -0.59
C ALA A 134 1.73 5.86 -1.74
N GLY A 135 2.35 5.66 -2.89
CA GLY A 135 2.10 6.47 -4.07
C GLY A 135 2.52 5.78 -5.36
N SER A 136 1.86 6.18 -6.45
CA SER A 136 2.15 5.74 -7.80
C SER A 136 2.94 6.81 -8.52
N PHE A 137 3.89 6.37 -9.34
CA PHE A 137 4.79 7.23 -10.10
C PHE A 137 4.79 6.79 -11.55
N PHE A 138 4.96 7.77 -12.43
CA PHE A 138 5.31 7.50 -13.82
C PHE A 138 6.75 6.99 -13.91
N GLU A 139 7.12 6.35 -15.02
CA GLU A 139 8.49 5.87 -15.27
C GLU A 139 9.57 6.94 -15.04
N ASN A 140 9.26 8.21 -15.31
CA ASN A 140 10.17 9.34 -15.11
C ASN A 140 10.29 9.83 -13.65
N GLY A 141 9.58 9.20 -12.70
CA GLY A 141 9.56 9.58 -11.28
C GLY A 141 8.56 10.70 -10.95
N GLU A 142 7.83 11.26 -11.92
CA GLU A 142 6.75 12.19 -11.62
C GLU A 142 5.61 11.47 -10.90
N VAL A 143 4.97 12.19 -9.97
CA VAL A 143 3.87 11.65 -9.19
C VAL A 143 2.65 11.44 -10.10
N ASN A 144 2.13 10.22 -10.12
CA ASN A 144 0.88 9.90 -10.81
C ASN A 144 -0.32 10.04 -9.84
N ARG A 145 -0.26 9.36 -8.69
CA ARG A 145 -1.30 9.49 -7.64
C ARG A 145 -0.72 9.26 -6.25
N PHE A 146 -1.32 9.91 -5.26
CA PHE A 146 -1.15 9.53 -3.86
C PHE A 146 -2.16 8.44 -3.51
N ILE A 147 -1.68 7.34 -2.92
CA ILE A 147 -2.54 6.22 -2.53
C ILE A 147 -3.03 6.39 -1.09
N GLY A 148 -2.11 6.65 -0.15
CA GLY A 148 -2.43 6.78 1.27
C GLY A 148 -1.29 6.36 2.18
N THR A 149 -1.63 6.10 3.44
CA THR A 149 -0.76 5.44 4.41
C THR A 149 -0.98 3.93 4.36
N THR A 150 0.10 3.18 4.38
CA THR A 150 0.11 1.71 4.39
C THR A 150 0.17 1.14 5.80
N LEU A 151 -0.48 -0.01 6.00
CA LEU A 151 -0.30 -0.90 7.15
C LEU A 151 -0.12 -2.34 6.65
N GLY A 152 0.86 -3.05 7.20
CA GLY A 152 1.17 -4.44 6.85
C GLY A 152 2.31 -4.63 5.85
N ILE A 153 2.98 -3.56 5.42
CA ILE A 153 4.12 -3.66 4.50
C ILE A 153 5.32 -4.29 5.20
N SER A 154 5.60 -3.97 6.47
CA SER A 154 6.71 -4.65 7.18
C SER A 154 6.47 -6.16 7.28
N ALA A 155 5.24 -6.61 7.53
CA ALA A 155 4.93 -8.05 7.60
C ALA A 155 5.08 -8.74 6.23
N LEU A 156 4.74 -8.04 5.15
CA LEU A 156 4.99 -8.50 3.78
C LEU A 156 6.50 -8.60 3.53
N ILE A 157 7.29 -7.60 3.95
CA ILE A 157 8.76 -7.63 3.84
C ILE A 157 9.34 -8.84 4.58
N ASP A 158 8.99 -9.03 5.86
CA ASP A 158 9.46 -10.16 6.68
C ASP A 158 9.17 -11.53 6.05
N THR A 159 8.09 -11.63 5.27
CA THR A 159 7.66 -12.89 4.64
C THR A 159 8.40 -13.18 3.35
N TYR A 160 8.59 -12.17 2.50
CA TYR A 160 9.07 -12.36 1.11
C TYR A 160 10.50 -11.90 0.89
N PHE A 161 11.11 -11.18 1.84
CA PHE A 161 12.51 -10.77 1.79
C PHE A 161 13.24 -11.23 3.07
N PRO A 162 13.29 -12.54 3.37
CA PRO A 162 13.78 -13.05 4.65
C PRO A 162 15.29 -12.85 4.87
N ASN A 163 16.03 -12.46 3.82
CA ASN A 163 17.46 -12.17 3.91
C ASN A 163 17.75 -10.75 4.40
N TYR A 164 16.72 -9.89 4.48
CA TYR A 164 16.85 -8.54 5.01
C TYR A 164 16.85 -8.57 6.55
N GLU A 165 17.99 -8.21 7.16
CA GLU A 165 18.10 -7.99 8.61
C GLU A 165 18.06 -6.48 8.91
N GLY A 166 16.87 -5.95 9.20
CA GLY A 166 16.61 -4.53 9.55
C GLY A 166 16.49 -4.23 11.04
#